data_AF-A0A9E5FV65-F1
#
_entry.id   AF-A0A9E5FV65-F1
#
_cell.length_a   1.000
_cell.length_b   1.000
_cell.length_c   1.000
_cell.angle_alpha   90.00
_cell.angle_beta   90.00
_cell.angle_gamma   90.00
#
_symmetry.space_group_name_H-M   'P 1'
#
loop_
_entity.id
_entity.type
_entity.pdbx_description
1 polymer ?
#
loop_
_entity_poly.entity_id
_entity_poly.type
_entity_poly.pdbx_seq_one_letter_code
_entity_poly.pdbx_strand_id
1 'polypeptide(L)'
;MSRSFYITTAIDYANGAPHLGHAYEKVLSDVIARHHRMLGENVHFLTGLDEHGQKVQQTAQKLKVEPQQFVDGIAVIFQEMLNNLQISNDDYIRTTQPRHQKVVQDFLQKLYDQGLIYLGKKTDWYSTRQEQFLTDKDRDENGNWPEIYGEVTQTTEENYYFKLSQFQPWLIEHIQSHPDFINPSFRRKQVLEFLKEPLNDLCISRPKSRLTWGIELPFDRQFVTYVWFDALTNYYSAVVEKGLWPADIHVIGKDILSPPHAVYWPCMLKALGIEP
;
A
#
# COMPACT_ATOMS: atom_id res chain seq x y z
N MET A 1 -0.31 30.53 12.53
CA MET A 1 0.24 30.19 11.20
C MET A 1 -0.82 29.41 10.47
N SER A 2 -1.09 29.71 9.20
CA SER A 2 -2.03 28.92 8.38
C SER A 2 -1.53 27.48 8.28
N ARG A 3 -2.46 26.51 8.32
CA ARG A 3 -2.18 25.11 8.01
C ARG A 3 -1.55 25.02 6.61
N SER A 4 -0.55 24.17 6.44
CA SER A 4 0.05 23.93 5.13
C SER A 4 -0.84 23.02 4.29
N PHE A 5 -0.93 23.27 2.99
CA PHE A 5 -1.60 22.43 2.03
C PHE A 5 -0.71 21.23 1.68
N TYR A 6 -1.12 20.02 2.06
CA TYR A 6 -0.37 18.80 1.87
C TYR A 6 -1.01 17.92 0.78
N ILE A 7 -0.28 17.73 -0.33
CA ILE A 7 -0.70 16.92 -1.47
C ILE A 7 0.32 15.80 -1.73
N THR A 8 -0.17 14.61 -2.09
CA THR A 8 0.68 13.47 -2.42
C THR A 8 0.31 12.85 -3.77
N THR A 9 1.29 12.24 -4.44
CA THR A 9 1.03 11.21 -5.46
C THR A 9 1.15 9.81 -4.85
N ALA A 10 0.67 8.77 -5.54
CA ALA A 10 1.13 7.42 -5.24
C ALA A 10 2.66 7.30 -5.40
N ILE A 11 3.27 6.45 -4.58
CA ILE A 11 4.68 6.05 -4.73
C ILE A 11 4.80 5.00 -5.82
N ASP A 12 5.77 5.17 -6.73
CA ASP A 12 5.93 4.30 -7.89
C ASP A 12 6.56 2.96 -7.49
N TYR A 13 6.23 1.86 -8.16
CA TYR A 13 6.79 0.55 -7.82
C TYR A 13 8.17 0.35 -8.47
N ALA A 14 9.18 -0.05 -7.70
CA ALA A 14 10.58 -0.17 -8.13
C ALA A 14 10.86 -1.42 -9.01
N ASN A 15 9.94 -1.83 -9.87
CA ASN A 15 10.07 -3.03 -10.69
C ASN A 15 10.16 -2.76 -12.20
N GLY A 16 10.15 -1.50 -12.62
CA GLY A 16 10.13 -1.12 -14.02
C GLY A 16 10.50 0.33 -14.26
N ALA A 17 10.68 0.67 -15.53
CA ALA A 17 10.95 2.04 -15.96
C ALA A 17 9.67 2.90 -15.87
N PRO A 18 9.81 4.23 -15.68
CA PRO A 18 8.68 5.14 -15.71
C PRO A 18 7.93 5.10 -17.05
N HIS A 19 6.62 5.28 -17.01
CA HIS A 19 5.75 5.33 -18.18
C HIS A 19 4.75 6.49 -18.07
N LEU A 20 3.96 6.71 -19.13
CA LEU A 20 3.01 7.83 -19.22
C LEU A 20 2.05 7.95 -18.02
N GLY A 21 1.59 6.82 -17.46
CA GLY A 21 0.74 6.81 -16.27
C GLY A 21 1.38 7.52 -15.06
N HIS A 22 2.66 7.24 -14.77
CA HIS A 22 3.39 7.92 -13.70
C HIS A 22 3.50 9.42 -14.00
N ALA A 23 3.97 9.77 -15.20
CA ALA A 23 4.11 11.17 -15.61
C ALA A 23 2.79 11.95 -15.48
N TYR A 24 1.67 11.36 -15.90
CA TYR A 24 0.35 11.98 -15.84
C TYR A 24 -0.07 12.33 -14.41
N GLU A 25 0.04 11.40 -13.48
CA GLU A 25 -0.30 11.62 -12.07
C GLU A 25 0.57 12.71 -11.42
N LYS A 26 1.88 12.68 -11.69
CA LYS A 26 2.85 13.64 -11.14
C LYS A 26 2.62 15.05 -11.69
N VAL A 27 2.37 15.19 -12.99
CA VAL A 27 2.07 16.49 -13.63
C VAL A 27 0.75 17.07 -13.11
N LEU A 28 -0.31 16.28 -12.98
CA LEU A 28 -1.58 16.77 -12.43
C LEU A 28 -1.43 17.28 -11.00
N SER A 29 -0.75 16.51 -10.17
CA SER A 29 -0.49 16.87 -8.77
C SER A 29 0.38 18.12 -8.68
N ASP A 30 1.36 18.26 -9.57
CA ASP A 30 2.22 19.45 -9.66
C ASP A 30 1.45 20.71 -10.05
N VAL A 31 0.50 20.63 -10.98
CA VAL A 31 -0.37 21.77 -11.33
C VAL A 31 -1.18 22.22 -10.12
N ILE A 32 -1.73 21.28 -9.34
CA ILE A 32 -2.48 21.59 -8.12
C ILE A 32 -1.54 22.23 -7.09
N ALA A 33 -0.40 21.62 -6.80
CA ALA A 33 0.57 22.16 -5.84
C ALA A 33 1.02 23.58 -6.21
N ARG A 34 1.36 23.82 -7.49
CA ARG A 34 1.74 25.15 -7.99
C ARG A 34 0.60 26.16 -7.89
N HIS A 35 -0.63 25.75 -8.16
CA HIS A 35 -1.80 26.62 -8.01
C HIS A 35 -1.95 27.10 -6.56
N HIS A 36 -1.87 26.19 -5.58
CA HIS A 36 -1.91 26.54 -4.16
C HIS A 36 -0.73 27.46 -3.75
N ARG A 37 0.49 27.19 -4.26
CA ARG A 37 1.64 28.11 -4.04
C ARG A 37 1.40 29.49 -4.64
N MET A 38 0.77 29.59 -5.81
CA MET A 38 0.42 30.88 -6.44
C MET A 38 -0.60 31.68 -5.63
N LEU A 39 -1.46 31.01 -4.86
CA LEU A 39 -2.40 31.64 -3.92
C LEU A 39 -1.71 32.12 -2.62
N GLY A 40 -0.40 31.89 -2.47
CA GLY A 40 0.38 32.27 -1.28
C GLY A 40 0.27 31.28 -0.13
N GLU A 41 -0.23 30.07 -0.37
CA GLU A 41 -0.30 29.01 0.64
C GLU A 41 1.05 28.33 0.83
N ASN A 42 1.32 27.88 2.06
CA ASN A 42 2.44 26.99 2.32
C ASN A 42 2.07 25.60 1.81
N VAL A 43 2.79 25.07 0.83
CA VAL A 43 2.49 23.77 0.22
C VAL A 43 3.58 22.77 0.55
N HIS A 44 3.18 21.53 0.84
CA HIS A 44 4.06 20.37 0.83
C HIS A 44 3.55 19.37 -0.22
N PHE A 45 4.35 19.09 -1.24
CA PHE A 45 4.04 18.14 -2.29
C PHE A 45 4.97 16.92 -2.20
N LEU A 46 4.41 15.76 -1.85
CA LEU A 46 5.13 14.50 -1.73
C LEU A 46 4.95 13.60 -2.95
N THR A 47 6.04 12.99 -3.38
CA THR A 47 6.07 11.82 -4.28
C THR A 47 7.14 10.85 -3.79
N GLY A 48 7.31 9.68 -4.42
CA GLY A 48 8.29 8.69 -3.93
C GLY A 48 8.30 7.35 -4.64
N LEU A 49 8.98 6.38 -4.02
CA LEU A 49 9.22 5.04 -4.56
C LEU A 49 8.92 3.95 -3.52
N ASP A 50 8.11 2.96 -3.91
CA ASP A 50 7.91 1.68 -3.23
C ASP A 50 8.97 0.69 -3.69
N GLU A 51 9.80 0.25 -2.77
CA GLU A 51 11.06 -0.42 -3.04
C GLU A 51 11.09 -1.83 -2.50
N HIS A 52 10.11 -2.24 -1.69
CA HIS A 52 10.10 -3.55 -1.05
C HIS A 52 9.28 -4.58 -1.84
N GLY A 53 9.38 -5.84 -1.42
CA GLY A 53 8.53 -6.91 -1.91
C GLY A 53 9.20 -7.89 -2.90
N GLN A 54 8.44 -8.93 -3.23
CA GLN A 54 8.97 -10.13 -3.86
C GLN A 54 9.48 -9.91 -5.28
N LYS A 55 8.83 -9.04 -6.07
CA LYS A 55 9.26 -8.76 -7.45
C LYS A 55 10.61 -8.06 -7.50
N VAL A 56 10.85 -7.11 -6.59
CA VAL A 56 12.15 -6.44 -6.45
C VAL A 56 13.23 -7.45 -6.11
N GLN A 57 13.00 -8.29 -5.09
CA GLN A 57 13.94 -9.34 -4.69
C GLN A 57 14.27 -10.30 -5.86
N GLN A 58 13.24 -10.78 -6.57
CA GLN A 58 13.42 -11.70 -7.71
C GLN A 58 14.19 -11.05 -8.86
N THR A 59 13.92 -9.78 -9.17
CA THR A 59 14.63 -9.07 -10.24
C THR A 59 16.09 -8.83 -9.86
N ALA A 60 16.36 -8.39 -8.63
CA ALA A 60 17.73 -8.22 -8.13
C ALA A 60 18.52 -9.54 -8.18
N GLN A 61 17.90 -10.66 -7.76
CA GLN A 61 18.49 -12.00 -7.87
C GLN A 61 18.79 -12.42 -9.32
N LYS A 62 17.86 -12.19 -10.25
CA LYS A 62 18.06 -12.47 -11.69
C LYS A 62 19.21 -11.66 -12.27
N LEU A 63 19.33 -10.39 -11.85
CA LEU A 63 20.40 -9.48 -12.25
C LEU A 63 21.70 -9.69 -11.47
N LYS A 64 21.70 -10.55 -10.44
CA LYS A 64 22.84 -10.84 -9.55
C LYS A 64 23.40 -9.58 -8.88
N VAL A 65 22.52 -8.70 -8.42
CA VAL A 65 22.86 -7.49 -7.66
C VAL A 65 22.14 -7.52 -6.31
N GLU A 66 22.65 -6.76 -5.35
CA GLU A 66 21.95 -6.57 -4.08
C GLU A 66 20.63 -5.80 -4.31
N PRO A 67 19.53 -6.15 -3.62
CA PRO A 67 18.25 -5.47 -3.80
C PRO A 67 18.33 -3.96 -3.57
N GLN A 68 19.10 -3.50 -2.57
CA GLN A 68 19.33 -2.07 -2.31
C GLN A 68 19.96 -1.38 -3.52
N GLN A 69 21.01 -1.97 -4.09
CA GLN A 69 21.69 -1.43 -5.27
C GLN A 69 20.73 -1.33 -6.47
N PHE A 70 19.85 -2.32 -6.64
CA PHE A 70 18.84 -2.30 -7.69
C PHE A 70 17.85 -1.15 -7.52
N VAL A 71 17.25 -0.98 -6.34
CA VAL A 71 16.26 0.09 -6.11
C VAL A 71 16.90 1.47 -6.08
N ASP A 72 18.16 1.60 -5.65
CA ASP A 72 18.93 2.84 -5.76
C ASP A 72 19.06 3.30 -7.22
N GLY A 73 19.31 2.37 -8.14
CA GLY A 73 19.34 2.65 -9.58
C GLY A 73 17.98 3.06 -10.14
N ILE A 74 16.90 2.40 -9.73
CA ILE A 74 15.53 2.74 -10.16
C ILE A 74 15.12 4.13 -9.63
N ALA A 75 15.47 4.47 -8.39
CA ALA A 75 15.17 5.77 -7.80
C ALA A 75 15.80 6.93 -8.59
N VAL A 76 17.02 6.75 -9.12
CA VAL A 76 17.66 7.74 -10.00
C VAL A 76 16.83 7.95 -11.28
N ILE A 77 16.39 6.87 -11.93
CA ILE A 77 15.59 6.95 -13.17
C ILE A 77 14.28 7.71 -12.94
N PHE A 78 13.58 7.46 -11.82
CA PHE A 78 12.35 8.19 -11.50
C PHE A 78 12.63 9.65 -11.16
N GLN A 79 13.68 9.96 -10.41
CA GLN A 79 14.06 11.35 -10.12
C GLN A 79 14.46 12.11 -11.39
N GLU A 80 15.13 11.46 -12.35
CA GLU A 80 15.41 12.03 -13.67
C GLU A 80 14.12 12.35 -14.44
N MET A 81 13.12 11.47 -14.40
CA MET A 81 11.79 11.77 -14.96
C MET A 81 11.18 13.01 -14.30
N LEU A 82 11.19 13.10 -12.97
CA LEU A 82 10.66 14.26 -12.24
C LEU A 82 11.38 15.56 -12.63
N ASN A 83 12.72 15.52 -12.74
CA ASN A 83 13.54 16.65 -13.15
C ASN A 83 13.25 17.08 -14.60
N ASN A 84 13.15 16.13 -15.52
CA ASN A 84 12.85 16.40 -16.93
C ASN A 84 11.45 16.99 -17.12
N LEU A 85 10.48 16.56 -16.30
CA LEU A 85 9.13 17.12 -16.26
C LEU A 85 9.01 18.39 -15.40
N GLN A 86 10.09 18.80 -14.75
CA GLN A 86 10.13 19.96 -13.84
C GLN A 86 9.09 19.88 -12.71
N ILE A 87 8.89 18.69 -12.15
CA ILE A 87 7.98 18.49 -11.03
C ILE A 87 8.54 19.20 -9.79
N SER A 88 7.68 19.96 -9.11
CA SER A 88 8.03 20.79 -7.95
C SER A 88 7.69 20.12 -6.63
N ASN A 89 7.91 18.81 -6.52
CA ASN A 89 7.74 18.10 -5.24
C ASN A 89 8.77 18.60 -4.21
N ASP A 90 8.35 18.69 -2.95
CA ASP A 90 9.18 19.16 -1.83
C ASP A 90 9.94 18.02 -1.14
N ASP A 91 9.51 16.78 -1.36
CA ASP A 91 10.13 15.57 -0.80
C ASP A 91 9.99 14.39 -1.78
N TYR A 92 10.93 13.46 -1.71
CA TYR A 92 10.95 12.20 -2.45
C TYR A 92 11.18 11.06 -1.46
N ILE A 93 10.08 10.46 -0.97
CA ILE A 93 10.14 9.38 0.02
C ILE A 93 10.55 8.08 -0.67
N ARG A 94 11.48 7.35 -0.04
CA ARG A 94 11.88 6.00 -0.46
C ARG A 94 11.62 5.06 0.70
N THR A 95 10.92 3.95 0.46
CA THR A 95 10.50 3.01 1.52
C THR A 95 11.70 2.32 2.20
N THR A 96 12.87 2.26 1.55
CA THR A 96 14.11 1.81 2.22
C THR A 96 14.69 2.82 3.22
N GLN A 97 14.20 4.07 3.29
CA GLN A 97 14.76 5.07 4.20
C GLN A 97 14.47 4.76 5.68
N PRO A 98 15.45 4.93 6.59
CA PRO A 98 15.25 4.69 8.02
C PRO A 98 14.08 5.44 8.65
N ARG A 99 13.81 6.68 8.20
CA ARG A 99 12.66 7.47 8.68
C ARG A 99 11.31 6.80 8.37
N HIS A 100 11.22 6.09 7.26
CA HIS A 100 10.02 5.37 6.87
C HIS A 100 9.88 4.07 7.67
N GLN A 101 10.95 3.27 7.72
CA GLN A 101 10.97 1.99 8.41
C GLN A 101 10.58 2.11 9.89
N LYS A 102 11.10 3.15 10.56
CA LYS A 102 10.77 3.45 11.95
C LYS A 102 9.28 3.66 12.16
N VAL A 103 8.63 4.46 11.31
CA VAL A 103 7.19 4.75 11.43
C VAL A 103 6.34 3.52 11.13
N VAL A 104 6.74 2.70 10.15
CA VAL A 104 6.06 1.43 9.85
C VAL A 104 6.15 0.48 11.05
N GLN A 105 7.33 0.33 11.65
CA GLN A 105 7.51 -0.48 12.85
C GLN A 105 6.68 0.05 14.02
N ASP A 106 6.65 1.38 14.24
CA ASP A 106 5.83 1.99 15.28
C ASP A 106 4.32 1.74 15.06
N PHE A 107 3.84 1.81 13.82
CA PHE A 107 2.46 1.49 13.48
C PHE A 107 2.12 0.03 13.78
N LEU A 108 2.98 -0.88 13.31
CA LEU A 108 2.79 -2.32 13.52
C LEU A 108 2.81 -2.68 15.01
N GLN A 109 3.74 -2.14 15.78
CA GLN A 109 3.83 -2.41 17.22
C GLN A 109 2.58 -1.90 17.95
N LYS A 110 2.12 -0.67 17.68
CA LYS A 110 0.91 -0.13 18.31
C LYS A 110 -0.32 -0.98 18.03
N LEU A 111 -0.52 -1.40 16.78
CA LEU A 111 -1.67 -2.23 16.41
C LEU A 111 -1.58 -3.63 17.02
N TYR A 112 -0.38 -4.18 17.15
CA TYR A 112 -0.16 -5.46 17.83
C TYR A 112 -0.49 -5.36 19.32
N ASP A 113 0.02 -4.32 20.01
CA ASP A 113 -0.23 -4.08 21.43
C ASP A 113 -1.72 -3.85 21.73
N GLN A 114 -2.47 -3.29 20.77
CA GLN A 114 -3.93 -3.12 20.84
C GLN A 114 -4.71 -4.42 20.55
N GLY A 115 -4.03 -5.53 20.22
CA GLY A 115 -4.67 -6.79 19.87
C GLY A 115 -5.39 -6.77 18.51
N LEU A 116 -5.04 -5.83 17.63
CA LEU A 116 -5.60 -5.68 16.28
C LEU A 116 -4.85 -6.47 15.22
N ILE A 117 -3.69 -7.02 15.58
CA ILE A 117 -2.92 -7.94 14.74
C ILE A 117 -2.94 -9.33 15.37
N TYR A 118 -3.13 -10.38 14.56
CA TYR A 118 -3.10 -11.76 15.00
C TYR A 118 -2.39 -12.66 13.99
N LEU A 119 -1.81 -13.76 14.48
CA LEU A 119 -1.24 -14.80 13.62
C LEU A 119 -2.37 -15.70 13.11
N GLY A 120 -2.50 -15.82 11.80
CA GLY A 120 -3.47 -16.67 11.13
C GLY A 120 -2.78 -17.69 10.23
N LYS A 121 -3.50 -18.76 9.91
CA LYS A 121 -3.09 -19.76 8.91
C LYS A 121 -3.98 -19.62 7.70
N LYS A 122 -3.38 -19.42 6.53
CA LYS A 122 -4.11 -19.57 5.28
C LYS A 122 -3.63 -20.81 4.57
N THR A 123 -4.59 -21.65 4.23
CA THR A 123 -4.38 -22.79 3.36
C THR A 123 -4.82 -22.38 1.96
N ASP A 124 -3.87 -22.39 1.03
CA ASP A 124 -4.15 -22.28 -0.38
C ASP A 124 -3.98 -23.67 -1.03
N TRP A 125 -4.89 -23.99 -1.95
CA TRP A 125 -4.84 -25.21 -2.74
C TRP A 125 -4.28 -24.87 -4.11
N TYR A 126 -3.33 -25.66 -4.61
CA TYR A 126 -2.69 -25.40 -5.89
C TYR A 126 -2.75 -26.65 -6.77
N SER A 127 -3.40 -26.51 -7.93
CA SER A 127 -3.37 -27.52 -8.98
C SER A 127 -2.07 -27.40 -9.74
N THR A 128 -1.23 -28.43 -9.68
CA THR A 128 0.01 -28.50 -10.48
C THR A 128 -0.31 -28.64 -11.96
N ARG A 129 -1.41 -29.32 -12.30
CA ARG A 129 -1.83 -29.56 -13.69
C ARG A 129 -2.35 -28.29 -14.39
N GLN A 130 -3.13 -27.47 -13.69
CA GLN A 130 -3.71 -26.24 -14.23
C GLN A 130 -2.87 -25.00 -13.88
N GLU A 131 -1.77 -25.20 -13.13
CA GLU A 131 -0.89 -24.14 -12.62
C GLU A 131 -1.63 -23.01 -11.89
N GLN A 132 -2.75 -23.32 -11.25
CA GLN A 132 -3.64 -22.33 -10.64
C GLN A 132 -3.96 -22.64 -9.19
N PHE A 133 -4.22 -21.58 -8.42
CA PHE A 133 -4.78 -21.70 -7.08
C PHE A 133 -6.27 -22.01 -7.17
N LEU A 134 -6.72 -22.93 -6.32
CA LEU A 134 -8.09 -23.36 -6.18
C LEU A 134 -8.65 -22.88 -4.84
N THR A 135 -9.94 -22.62 -4.82
CA THR A 135 -10.72 -22.28 -3.64
C THR A 135 -11.75 -23.38 -3.37
N ASP A 136 -12.38 -23.36 -2.20
CA ASP A 136 -13.42 -24.36 -1.90
C ASP A 136 -14.62 -24.29 -2.86
N LYS A 137 -14.81 -23.19 -3.61
CA LYS A 137 -15.82 -23.08 -4.67
C LYS A 137 -15.49 -23.92 -5.91
N ASP A 138 -14.24 -24.30 -6.08
CA ASP A 138 -13.79 -25.13 -7.20
C ASP A 138 -13.94 -26.64 -6.89
N ARG A 139 -14.41 -26.99 -5.69
CA ARG A 139 -14.77 -28.37 -5.32
C ARG A 139 -16.12 -28.76 -5.92
N ASP A 140 -16.28 -30.05 -6.18
CA ASP A 140 -17.57 -30.62 -6.58
C ASP A 140 -18.56 -30.68 -5.41
N GLU A 141 -19.80 -31.09 -5.70
CA GLU A 141 -20.88 -31.23 -4.71
C GLU A 141 -20.58 -32.24 -3.59
N ASN A 142 -19.58 -33.12 -3.79
CA ASN A 142 -19.11 -34.08 -2.79
C ASN A 142 -17.87 -33.58 -2.02
N GLY A 143 -17.39 -32.37 -2.31
CA GLY A 143 -16.20 -31.76 -1.69
C GLY A 143 -14.87 -32.22 -2.28
N ASN A 144 -14.85 -32.99 -3.37
CA ASN A 144 -13.63 -33.44 -4.04
C ASN A 144 -13.15 -32.41 -5.05
N TRP A 145 -11.86 -32.48 -5.41
CA TRP A 145 -11.33 -31.70 -6.53
C TRP A 145 -11.72 -32.37 -7.85
N PRO A 146 -12.39 -31.65 -8.77
CA PRO A 146 -12.64 -32.13 -10.12
C PRO A 146 -11.38 -32.66 -10.80
N GLU A 147 -11.53 -33.76 -11.54
CA GLU A 147 -10.40 -34.47 -12.19
C GLU A 147 -9.57 -33.58 -13.14
N ILE A 148 -10.20 -32.52 -13.68
CA ILE A 148 -9.54 -31.50 -14.50
C ILE A 148 -8.36 -30.82 -13.78
N TYR A 149 -8.39 -30.75 -12.45
CA TYR A 149 -7.34 -30.15 -11.63
C TYR A 149 -6.17 -31.10 -11.32
N GLY A 150 -6.27 -32.40 -11.61
CA GLY A 150 -5.20 -33.36 -11.34
C GLY A 150 -4.77 -33.36 -9.87
N GLU A 151 -3.45 -33.42 -9.63
CA GLU A 151 -2.90 -33.36 -8.28
C GLU A 151 -3.03 -31.94 -7.71
N VAL A 152 -3.77 -31.83 -6.61
CA VAL A 152 -3.94 -30.59 -5.87
C VAL A 152 -3.11 -30.66 -4.60
N THR A 153 -2.12 -29.78 -4.51
CA THR A 153 -1.24 -29.67 -3.34
C THR A 153 -1.77 -28.62 -2.38
N GLN A 154 -1.67 -28.91 -1.09
CA GLN A 154 -2.05 -27.98 -0.03
C GLN A 154 -0.80 -27.25 0.45
N THR A 155 -0.83 -25.91 0.41
CA THR A 155 0.20 -25.10 1.05
C THR A 155 -0.44 -24.28 2.16
N THR A 156 -0.04 -24.53 3.40
CA THR A 156 -0.46 -23.70 4.55
C THR A 156 0.67 -22.74 4.88
N GLU A 157 0.37 -21.44 4.83
CA GLU A 157 1.29 -20.38 5.23
C GLU A 157 0.72 -19.67 6.47
N GLU A 158 1.54 -19.61 7.52
CA GLU A 158 1.28 -18.73 8.66
C GLU A 158 1.61 -17.30 8.25
N ASN A 159 0.73 -16.35 8.55
CA ASN A 159 0.94 -14.93 8.31
C ASN A 159 0.27 -14.12 9.41
N TYR A 160 0.76 -12.91 9.65
CA TYR A 160 0.05 -11.94 10.47
C TYR A 160 -1.04 -11.23 9.67
N TYR A 161 -2.16 -11.01 10.32
CA TYR A 161 -3.33 -10.35 9.79
C TYR A 161 -3.73 -9.17 10.66
N PHE A 162 -4.10 -8.07 10.01
CA PHE A 162 -4.76 -6.94 10.65
C PHE A 162 -6.27 -7.15 10.59
N LYS A 163 -6.94 -6.96 11.73
CA LYS A 163 -8.40 -7.05 11.92
C LYS A 163 -9.13 -5.90 11.21
N LEU A 164 -9.01 -5.84 9.89
CA LEU A 164 -9.57 -4.81 9.01
C LEU A 164 -11.10 -4.86 9.02
N SER A 165 -11.67 -6.07 9.03
CA SER A 165 -13.11 -6.31 8.85
C SER A 165 -13.97 -5.55 9.86
N GLN A 166 -13.52 -5.44 11.11
CA GLN A 166 -14.26 -4.73 12.17
C GLN A 166 -14.42 -3.22 11.91
N PHE A 167 -13.60 -2.62 11.03
CA PHE A 167 -13.66 -1.19 10.71
C PHE A 167 -14.63 -0.88 9.56
N GLN A 168 -15.21 -1.89 8.90
CA GLN A 168 -16.13 -1.70 7.78
C GLN A 168 -17.34 -0.81 8.11
N PRO A 169 -18.05 -0.99 9.25
CA PRO A 169 -19.20 -0.13 9.57
C PRO A 169 -18.82 1.34 9.69
N TRP A 170 -17.71 1.62 10.37
CA TRP A 170 -17.17 2.97 10.49
C TRP A 170 -16.79 3.57 9.13
N LEU A 171 -16.13 2.79 8.26
CA LEU A 171 -15.70 3.26 6.95
C LEU A 171 -16.90 3.64 6.07
N ILE A 172 -17.96 2.83 6.07
CA ILE A 172 -19.19 3.12 5.33
C ILE A 172 -19.80 4.44 5.82
N GLU A 173 -19.94 4.62 7.14
CA GLU A 173 -20.46 5.84 7.75
C GLU A 173 -19.59 7.06 7.39
N HIS A 174 -18.26 6.91 7.46
CA HIS A 174 -17.32 7.98 7.14
C HIS A 174 -17.47 8.44 5.68
N ILE A 175 -17.48 7.51 4.72
CA ILE A 175 -17.63 7.82 3.29
C ILE A 175 -19.01 8.45 2.98
N GLN A 176 -20.06 8.04 3.69
CA GLN A 176 -21.41 8.60 3.51
C GLN A 176 -21.53 10.01 4.09
N SER A 177 -20.93 10.25 5.26
CA SER A 177 -20.96 11.56 5.95
C SER A 177 -19.98 12.58 5.38
N HIS A 178 -18.94 12.15 4.66
CA HIS A 178 -17.93 13.00 4.05
C HIS A 178 -17.97 12.83 2.52
N PRO A 179 -18.92 13.48 1.82
CA PRO A 179 -19.12 13.26 0.39
C PRO A 179 -17.88 13.56 -0.46
N ASP A 180 -17.00 14.44 -0.01
CA ASP A 180 -15.80 14.84 -0.73
C ASP A 180 -14.55 14.00 -0.40
N PHE A 181 -14.65 13.05 0.53
CA PHE A 181 -13.53 12.18 0.93
C PHE A 181 -12.99 11.34 -0.25
N ILE A 182 -13.88 10.92 -1.16
CA ILE A 182 -13.50 10.21 -2.39
C ILE A 182 -14.03 11.00 -3.58
N ASN A 183 -13.10 11.57 -4.35
CA ASN A 183 -13.40 12.27 -5.58
C ASN A 183 -12.76 11.58 -6.79
N PRO A 184 -13.45 11.50 -7.95
CA PRO A 184 -14.80 12.03 -8.23
C PRO A 184 -15.95 11.15 -7.69
N SER A 185 -17.16 11.73 -7.58
CA SER A 185 -18.32 11.11 -6.93
C SER A 185 -18.75 9.73 -7.45
N PHE A 186 -18.51 9.40 -8.72
CA PHE A 186 -18.80 8.06 -9.24
C PHE A 186 -17.84 6.99 -8.71
N ARG A 187 -16.60 7.36 -8.35
CA ARG A 187 -15.64 6.46 -7.66
C ARG A 187 -16.08 6.20 -6.23
N ARG A 188 -16.59 7.22 -5.53
CA ARG A 188 -17.23 7.05 -4.21
C ARG A 188 -18.34 6.00 -4.24
N LYS A 189 -19.23 6.06 -5.25
CA LYS A 189 -20.29 5.07 -5.45
C LYS A 189 -19.74 3.65 -5.66
N GLN A 190 -18.66 3.51 -6.43
CA GLN A 190 -18.01 2.21 -6.65
C GLN A 190 -17.43 1.62 -5.34
N VAL A 191 -16.83 2.45 -4.50
CA VAL A 191 -16.31 2.00 -3.19
C VAL A 191 -17.46 1.60 -2.26
N LEU A 192 -18.54 2.37 -2.21
CA LEU A 192 -19.73 2.00 -1.42
C LEU A 192 -20.38 0.70 -1.93
N GLU A 193 -20.38 0.46 -3.24
CA GLU A 193 -20.86 -0.81 -3.81
C GLU A 193 -19.96 -1.98 -3.39
N PHE A 194 -18.65 -1.81 -3.45
CA PHE A 194 -17.67 -2.79 -2.97
C PHE A 194 -17.86 -3.12 -1.48
N LEU A 195 -18.17 -2.12 -0.66
CA LEU A 195 -18.38 -2.26 0.79
C LEU A 195 -19.74 -2.87 1.18
N LYS A 196 -20.58 -3.26 0.21
CA LYS A 196 -21.76 -4.10 0.50
C LYS A 196 -21.36 -5.53 0.87
N GLU A 197 -20.23 -6.01 0.35
CA GLU A 197 -19.67 -7.30 0.71
C GLU A 197 -18.85 -7.20 2.00
N PRO A 198 -18.86 -8.22 2.87
CA PRO A 198 -18.02 -8.24 4.05
C PRO A 198 -16.52 -8.16 3.71
N LEU A 199 -15.81 -7.26 4.38
CA LEU A 199 -14.35 -7.18 4.29
C LEU A 199 -13.72 -8.38 4.99
N ASN A 200 -12.68 -8.92 4.37
CA ASN A 200 -11.79 -9.88 5.01
C ASN A 200 -10.67 -9.15 5.75
N ASP A 201 -10.13 -9.79 6.78
CA ASP A 201 -8.94 -9.29 7.47
C ASP A 201 -7.73 -9.26 6.53
N LEU A 202 -6.92 -8.21 6.66
CA LEU A 202 -5.83 -7.92 5.74
C LEU A 202 -4.60 -8.70 6.14
N CYS A 203 -4.05 -9.49 5.23
CA CYS A 203 -2.75 -10.13 5.44
C CYS A 203 -1.63 -9.09 5.32
N ILE A 204 -0.85 -8.89 6.40
CA ILE A 204 0.14 -7.80 6.52
C ILE A 204 1.59 -8.28 6.52
N SER A 205 1.83 -9.60 6.45
CA SER A 205 3.19 -10.13 6.49
C SER A 205 3.42 -11.30 5.54
N ARG A 206 4.68 -11.65 5.34
CA ARG A 206 5.14 -12.92 4.76
C ARG A 206 6.30 -13.50 5.59
N PRO A 207 6.45 -14.82 5.67
CA PRO A 207 7.60 -15.42 6.34
C PRO A 207 8.88 -15.11 5.56
N LYS A 208 9.99 -14.94 6.28
CA LYS A 208 11.31 -14.65 5.69
C LYS A 208 11.83 -15.73 4.75
N SER A 209 11.39 -16.98 4.94
CA SER A 209 11.67 -18.07 4.00
C SER A 209 11.16 -17.79 2.58
N ARG A 210 10.16 -16.93 2.44
CA ARG A 210 9.56 -16.52 1.16
C ARG A 210 10.00 -15.14 0.71
N LEU A 211 10.07 -14.18 1.63
CA LEU A 211 10.39 -12.78 1.35
C LEU A 211 11.31 -12.21 2.41
N THR A 212 12.54 -11.87 2.04
CA THR A 212 13.51 -11.22 2.93
C THR A 212 13.61 -9.73 2.67
N TRP A 213 13.27 -9.27 1.46
CA TRP A 213 13.32 -7.86 1.09
C TRP A 213 12.09 -7.06 1.52
N GLY A 214 12.14 -6.52 2.74
CA GLY A 214 11.13 -5.62 3.32
C GLY A 214 11.39 -5.34 4.80
N ILE A 215 10.45 -4.66 5.44
CA ILE A 215 10.57 -4.22 6.84
C ILE A 215 10.17 -5.36 7.79
N GLU A 216 11.05 -5.80 8.67
CA GLU A 216 10.74 -6.83 9.67
C GLU A 216 9.65 -6.38 10.64
N LEU A 217 8.76 -7.29 11.04
CA LEU A 217 7.80 -7.01 12.10
C LEU A 217 8.54 -6.81 13.44
N PRO A 218 8.19 -5.77 14.23
CA PRO A 218 8.93 -5.45 15.46
C PRO A 218 8.75 -6.52 16.56
N PHE A 219 7.61 -7.22 16.56
CA PHE A 219 7.27 -8.28 17.52
C PHE A 219 7.60 -9.70 17.03
N ASP A 220 7.90 -9.89 15.74
CA ASP A 220 8.26 -11.20 15.19
C ASP A 220 9.17 -11.07 13.96
N ARG A 221 10.48 -11.16 14.21
CA ARG A 221 11.51 -11.01 13.17
C ARG A 221 11.59 -12.17 12.18
N GLN A 222 10.78 -13.23 12.31
CA GLN A 222 10.69 -14.26 11.27
C GLN A 222 9.80 -13.81 10.10
N PHE A 223 9.11 -12.68 10.24
CA PHE A 223 8.20 -12.14 9.27
C PHE A 223 8.62 -10.75 8.78
N VAL A 224 8.26 -10.48 7.53
CA VAL A 224 8.46 -9.20 6.84
C VAL A 224 7.11 -8.61 6.49
N THR A 225 6.97 -7.30 6.69
CA THR A 225 5.79 -6.50 6.33
C THR A 225 5.51 -6.64 4.84
N TYR A 226 4.24 -6.84 4.50
CA TYR A 226 3.83 -7.14 3.13
C TYR A 226 3.01 -6.00 2.52
N VAL A 227 3.61 -5.35 1.52
CA VAL A 227 3.01 -4.42 0.55
C VAL A 227 2.33 -3.21 1.19
N TRP A 228 1.07 -3.35 1.62
CA TRP A 228 0.21 -2.18 1.87
C TRP A 228 0.54 -1.43 3.15
N PHE A 229 0.90 -2.13 4.23
CA PHE A 229 1.27 -1.47 5.50
C PHE A 229 2.57 -0.67 5.40
N ASP A 230 3.47 -1.13 4.55
CA ASP A 230 4.72 -0.45 4.22
C ASP A 230 4.42 0.76 3.33
N ALA A 231 3.94 0.49 2.10
CA ALA A 231 3.73 1.51 1.09
C ALA A 231 2.77 2.62 1.53
N LEU A 232 1.58 2.31 2.10
CA LEU A 232 0.60 3.35 2.46
C LEU A 232 1.10 4.27 3.58
N THR A 233 1.96 3.75 4.47
CA THR A 233 2.53 4.54 5.57
C THR A 233 3.46 5.65 5.09
N ASN A 234 3.89 5.63 3.81
CA ASN A 234 4.73 6.67 3.23
C ASN A 234 4.13 8.08 3.44
N TYR A 235 2.82 8.22 3.25
CA TYR A 235 2.09 9.49 3.32
C TYR A 235 2.18 10.14 4.69
N TYR A 236 2.22 9.33 5.75
CA TYR A 236 2.37 9.82 7.11
C TYR A 236 3.85 9.94 7.51
N SER A 237 4.66 8.93 7.18
CA SER A 237 6.07 8.87 7.57
C SER A 237 6.93 10.01 7.01
N ALA A 238 6.57 10.55 5.84
CA ALA A 238 7.28 11.67 5.23
C ALA A 238 7.09 13.00 6.00
N VAL A 239 6.03 13.11 6.80
CA VAL A 239 5.59 14.39 7.37
C VAL A 239 5.31 14.38 8.87
N VAL A 240 5.29 13.22 9.54
CA VAL A 240 4.94 13.13 10.96
C VAL A 240 5.79 14.04 11.85
N GLU A 241 7.11 14.11 11.61
CA GLU A 241 8.01 14.99 12.37
C GLU A 241 7.84 16.48 12.03
N LYS A 242 7.24 16.79 10.87
CA LYS A 242 6.95 18.15 10.40
C LYS A 242 5.59 18.67 10.87
N GLY A 243 4.72 17.78 11.40
CA GLY A 243 3.37 18.14 11.82
C GLY A 243 2.45 18.62 10.69
N LEU A 244 2.64 18.11 9.47
CA LEU A 244 1.86 18.52 8.28
C LEU A 244 0.65 17.62 7.99
N TRP A 245 0.44 16.57 8.79
CA TRP A 245 -0.75 15.73 8.70
C TRP A 245 -1.96 16.43 9.36
N PRO A 246 -3.20 16.26 8.85
CA PRO A 246 -3.62 15.41 7.73
C PRO A 246 -3.31 15.94 6.33
N ALA A 247 -3.19 15.01 5.38
CA ALA A 247 -3.12 15.36 3.96
C ALA A 247 -4.43 15.99 3.51
N ASP A 248 -4.35 17.00 2.65
CA ASP A 248 -5.53 17.60 2.04
C ASP A 248 -5.95 16.82 0.79
N ILE A 249 -5.00 16.25 0.04
CA ILE A 249 -5.28 15.45 -1.17
C ILE A 249 -4.27 14.29 -1.33
N HIS A 250 -4.79 13.08 -1.55
CA HIS A 250 -4.06 11.97 -2.15
C HIS A 250 -4.48 11.80 -3.62
N VAL A 251 -3.57 12.07 -4.56
CA VAL A 251 -3.79 11.87 -6.00
C VAL A 251 -3.31 10.48 -6.38
N ILE A 252 -4.22 9.65 -6.88
CA ILE A 252 -3.95 8.24 -7.17
C ILE A 252 -4.57 7.77 -8.50
N GLY A 253 -3.99 6.71 -9.07
CA GLY A 253 -4.61 5.93 -10.14
C GLY A 253 -5.85 5.13 -9.68
N LYS A 254 -6.77 4.86 -10.61
CA LYS A 254 -8.01 4.09 -10.33
C LYS A 254 -7.74 2.63 -9.89
N ASP A 255 -6.59 2.11 -10.30
CA ASP A 255 -6.12 0.74 -10.07
C ASP A 255 -5.73 0.47 -8.62
N ILE A 256 -5.39 1.52 -7.86
CA ILE A 256 -5.05 1.47 -6.44
C ILE A 256 -6.11 2.12 -5.55
N LEU A 257 -7.27 2.48 -6.11
CA LEU A 257 -8.39 3.05 -5.34
C LEU A 257 -8.95 2.05 -4.33
N SER A 258 -9.47 0.92 -4.83
CA SER A 258 -10.11 -0.10 -4.01
C SER A 258 -9.46 -1.47 -4.19
N PRO A 259 -9.02 -2.14 -3.11
CA PRO A 259 -9.10 -1.70 -1.72
C PRO A 259 -8.01 -0.76 -1.15
N PRO A 260 -6.83 -0.48 -1.75
CA PRO A 260 -5.72 0.12 -1.00
C PRO A 260 -6.00 1.48 -0.36
N HIS A 261 -6.39 2.48 -1.13
CA HIS A 261 -6.50 3.86 -0.64
C HIS A 261 -7.88 4.18 -0.06
N ALA A 262 -8.93 3.52 -0.55
CA ALA A 262 -10.29 3.79 -0.10
C ALA A 262 -10.77 2.88 1.03
N VAL A 263 -10.04 1.79 1.33
CA VAL A 263 -10.41 0.81 2.35
C VAL A 263 -9.28 0.54 3.33
N TYR A 264 -8.11 0.11 2.85
CA TYR A 264 -7.01 -0.25 3.77
C TYR A 264 -6.50 0.98 4.51
N TRP A 265 -6.16 2.03 3.77
CA TRP A 265 -5.56 3.23 4.36
C TRP A 265 -6.44 3.90 5.42
N PRO A 266 -7.73 4.21 5.18
CA PRO A 266 -8.55 4.88 6.19
C PRO A 266 -8.79 4.01 7.42
N CYS A 267 -8.95 2.68 7.25
CA CYS A 267 -9.09 1.76 8.37
C CYS A 267 -7.79 1.64 9.19
N MET A 268 -6.62 1.65 8.55
CA MET A 268 -5.32 1.69 9.23
C MET A 268 -5.20 2.97 10.08
N LEU A 269 -5.50 4.12 9.49
CA LEU A 269 -5.46 5.41 10.18
C LEU A 269 -6.44 5.45 11.36
N LYS A 270 -7.68 4.98 11.14
CA LYS A 270 -8.70 4.86 12.20
C LYS A 270 -8.22 4.01 13.38
N ALA A 271 -7.63 2.85 13.09
CA ALA A 271 -7.10 1.95 14.11
C ALA A 271 -5.97 2.59 14.93
N LEU A 272 -5.15 3.42 14.28
CA LEU A 272 -4.06 4.16 14.92
C LEU A 272 -4.49 5.46 15.61
N GLY A 273 -5.77 5.83 15.51
CA GLY A 273 -6.28 7.10 16.03
C GLY A 273 -5.77 8.32 15.26
N ILE A 274 -5.42 8.16 13.99
CA ILE A 274 -4.94 9.21 13.10
C ILE A 274 -6.10 9.66 12.21
N GLU A 275 -6.20 10.97 11.96
CA GLU A 275 -7.24 11.56 11.09
C GLU A 275 -7.09 11.04 9.65
N PRO A 276 -8.14 10.46 9.03
CA PRO A 276 -8.11 9.93 7.67
C PRO A 276 -8.12 11.00 6.58
#